data_AF-A0A9D4QGL6-F1
#
_entry.id   AF-A0A9D4QGL6-F1
#
_cell.length_a   1.000
_cell.length_b   1.000
_cell.length_c   1.000
_cell.angle_alpha   90.00
_cell.angle_beta   90.00
_cell.angle_gamma   90.00
#
_symmetry.space_group_name_H-M   'P 1'
#
loop_
_entity.id
_entity.type
_entity.pdbx_description
1 polymer ?
#
loop_
_entity_poly.entity_id
_entity_poly.type
_entity_poly.pdbx_seq_one_letter_code
_entity_poly.pdbx_strand_id
1 'polypeptide(L)'
;MTTLVEDMEGVQFHPAQLVKYTESASFTAKIPVSSAAARGLTAPVVVSLLYYDDVRDHLGQPAPAGYPVVCVPPCDPHHPGFATLGASCKGSTRSGPPSSLLYTWEAAATDDDGSVTFEPISRETPFAAVQHRVLDSMYLSSGSTVRCIVQETRDAFGHRQTFSDPVVISSSEGICVGDKQQGQDVTATMEYLNGTGPTAQPGRLRITVHIRHRDFMLPLVSTHPLPSAEQLFGNVVSQKQHVCSNIAGRGDHGLAFAAFMKSATGASGTGEERPYQSDSTIRGSSAVSLYQHLDLDRCLWTFEAVISLKDAVGICGGALLDDFKEPESHRRFVTARLPLYVTLAFPVFGTALGDAAPRWTSVERRSQLELSFAYGPAMWSERPLGTRATPKAKVSVTRVSLARDGRLSVHLLSKALFHGMLALNHTIKKHVRGRFLKTASGDSGRYSLTLLWAEPSFDAPSQLWKAVSEHSFKDYSGLHELELVPCVAAPTQEYRIPPEDFCTSLEPLRFDVSVSAPQPIKALNGAVYNMGTEFQLLSSKEEFLSDPRDLRHGLGDVDERRIFFRGTRAFVCSRRLYIRIQP
;
A
#
# COMPACT_ATOMS: atom_id res chain seq x y z
N MET A 1 -61.18 40.91 -26.15
CA MET A 1 -62.01 39.83 -26.71
C MET A 1 -62.10 38.73 -25.66
N THR A 2 -63.11 38.80 -24.80
CA THR A 2 -64.39 38.04 -24.86
C THR A 2 -64.27 36.59 -24.32
N THR A 3 -64.60 36.49 -23.03
CA THR A 3 -65.41 35.49 -22.28
C THR A 3 -66.07 34.29 -22.98
N LEU A 4 -66.09 33.14 -22.27
CA LEU A 4 -67.26 32.31 -21.78
C LEU A 4 -66.68 30.94 -21.28
N VAL A 5 -66.60 30.59 -20.00
CA VAL A 5 -67.60 30.19 -18.95
C VAL A 5 -68.35 28.89 -19.28
N GLU A 6 -68.14 27.83 -18.48
CA GLU A 6 -69.14 27.23 -17.56
C GLU A 6 -68.54 26.17 -16.61
N ASP A 7 -69.05 26.18 -15.37
CA ASP A 7 -68.71 25.37 -14.19
C ASP A 7 -69.21 23.91 -14.26
N MET A 8 -68.68 23.03 -13.40
CA MET A 8 -69.43 22.38 -12.29
C MET A 8 -68.57 21.34 -11.54
N GLU A 9 -68.49 21.53 -10.21
CA GLU A 9 -68.38 20.59 -9.07
C GLU A 9 -67.80 19.17 -9.31
N GLY A 10 -66.87 18.60 -8.54
CA GLY A 10 -66.54 18.73 -7.13
C GLY A 10 -66.44 17.32 -6.53
N VAL A 11 -65.22 16.75 -6.37
CA VAL A 11 -64.98 15.57 -5.51
C VAL A 11 -63.59 15.66 -4.89
N GLN A 12 -63.55 15.69 -3.57
CA GLN A 12 -62.36 15.60 -2.72
C GLN A 12 -61.88 14.13 -2.65
N PHE A 13 -60.60 13.87 -2.90
CA PHE A 13 -59.95 12.61 -2.52
C PHE A 13 -58.71 12.89 -1.65
N HIS A 14 -58.64 12.23 -0.50
CA HIS A 14 -57.48 12.24 0.41
C HIS A 14 -56.26 11.52 -0.21
N PRO A 15 -55.02 11.92 0.15
CA PRO A 15 -53.82 11.28 -0.37
C PRO A 15 -53.59 9.93 0.34
N ALA A 16 -53.80 8.83 -0.39
CA ALA A 16 -53.34 7.51 0.02
C ALA A 16 -51.88 7.30 -0.40
N GLN A 17 -51.07 6.83 0.56
CA GLN A 17 -49.66 6.48 0.39
C GLN A 17 -49.46 5.44 -0.72
N LEU A 18 -48.62 5.76 -1.70
CA LEU A 18 -48.10 4.81 -2.67
C LEU A 18 -47.00 3.96 -2.02
N VAL A 19 -47.37 2.76 -1.55
CA VAL A 19 -46.43 1.67 -1.29
C VAL A 19 -46.33 0.84 -2.57
N LYS A 20 -45.19 0.94 -3.27
CA LYS A 20 -44.87 0.06 -4.40
C LYS A 20 -44.46 -1.32 -3.84
N TYR A 21 -45.35 -2.30 -3.95
CA TYR A 21 -44.95 -3.70 -3.96
C TYR A 21 -44.50 -4.05 -5.38
N THR A 22 -43.21 -4.27 -5.56
CA THR A 22 -42.67 -5.00 -6.72
C THR A 22 -42.58 -6.47 -6.35
N GLU A 23 -43.60 -7.25 -6.71
CA GLU A 23 -43.47 -8.70 -6.79
C GLU A 23 -42.61 -9.04 -8.02
N SER A 24 -41.46 -9.66 -7.78
CA SER A 24 -40.66 -10.25 -8.86
C SER A 24 -41.05 -11.73 -8.97
N ALA A 25 -41.70 -12.08 -10.07
CA ALA A 25 -41.95 -13.48 -10.42
C ALA A 25 -40.74 -14.00 -11.22
N SER A 26 -40.01 -14.96 -10.67
CA SER A 26 -38.97 -15.70 -11.37
C SER A 26 -39.61 -16.82 -12.19
N PHE A 27 -39.39 -16.82 -13.50
CA PHE A 27 -39.77 -17.92 -14.38
C PHE A 27 -38.55 -18.82 -14.63
N THR A 28 -38.59 -20.04 -14.12
CA THR A 28 -37.58 -21.07 -14.44
C THR A 28 -37.98 -21.77 -15.73
N ALA A 29 -37.43 -21.34 -16.86
CA ALA A 29 -37.57 -22.06 -18.12
C ALA A 29 -36.66 -23.31 -18.07
N LYS A 30 -37.24 -24.50 -17.90
CA LYS A 30 -36.54 -25.77 -18.15
C LYS A 30 -36.40 -25.93 -19.67
N ILE A 31 -35.25 -25.56 -20.23
CA ILE A 31 -34.91 -25.85 -21.62
C ILE A 31 -34.38 -27.29 -21.67
N PRO A 32 -35.08 -28.24 -22.32
CA PRO A 32 -34.51 -29.57 -22.55
C PRO A 32 -33.39 -29.43 -23.59
N VAL A 33 -32.14 -29.67 -23.19
CA VAL A 33 -31.01 -29.71 -24.11
C VAL A 33 -31.08 -31.04 -24.87
N SER A 34 -31.82 -31.02 -25.98
CA SER A 34 -31.70 -32.03 -27.02
C SER A 34 -30.31 -31.94 -27.64
N SER A 35 -29.58 -33.06 -27.66
CA SER A 35 -28.30 -33.24 -28.35
C SER A 35 -28.47 -33.07 -29.87
N ALA A 36 -28.54 -31.82 -30.33
CA ALA A 36 -28.40 -31.50 -31.73
C ALA A 36 -26.90 -31.50 -32.08
N ALA A 37 -26.47 -32.52 -32.83
CA ALA A 37 -25.15 -32.57 -33.45
C ALA A 37 -24.98 -31.39 -34.41
N ALA A 38 -24.48 -30.27 -33.90
CA ALA A 38 -24.14 -29.08 -34.66
C ALA A 38 -22.70 -29.20 -35.17
N ARG A 39 -22.52 -29.29 -36.48
CA ARG A 39 -21.22 -29.18 -37.15
C ARG A 39 -20.49 -27.93 -36.67
N GLY A 40 -19.35 -28.09 -35.99
CA GLY A 40 -18.31 -27.07 -36.00
C GLY A 40 -17.46 -26.86 -34.74
N LEU A 41 -17.68 -27.54 -33.62
CA LEU A 41 -16.71 -27.65 -32.49
C LEU A 41 -17.06 -28.96 -31.75
N THR A 42 -16.08 -29.83 -31.54
CA THR A 42 -16.22 -30.91 -30.54
C THR A 42 -16.34 -30.30 -29.15
N ALA A 43 -16.99 -31.00 -28.21
CA ALA A 43 -17.06 -30.58 -26.82
C ALA A 43 -15.64 -30.50 -26.20
N PRO A 44 -15.37 -29.56 -25.28
CA PRO A 44 -14.17 -29.59 -24.46
C PRO A 44 -14.19 -30.81 -23.52
N VAL A 45 -13.02 -31.21 -23.03
CA VAL A 45 -12.90 -32.29 -22.03
C VAL A 45 -12.28 -31.75 -20.74
N VAL A 46 -12.67 -32.33 -19.61
CA VAL A 46 -12.13 -31.99 -18.29
C VAL A 46 -11.36 -33.19 -17.76
N VAL A 47 -10.17 -32.94 -17.23
CA VAL A 47 -9.34 -33.92 -16.52
C VAL A 47 -8.64 -33.27 -15.33
N SER A 48 -8.12 -34.08 -14.40
CA SER A 48 -7.18 -33.55 -13.39
C SER A 48 -5.94 -32.99 -14.09
N LEU A 49 -5.41 -31.88 -13.58
CA LEU A 49 -4.19 -31.29 -14.11
C LEU A 49 -2.97 -32.23 -13.98
N LEU A 50 -3.02 -33.24 -13.09
CA LEU A 50 -2.02 -34.32 -13.04
C LEU A 50 -1.89 -35.11 -14.34
N TYR A 51 -2.99 -35.21 -15.09
CA TYR A 51 -3.12 -36.08 -16.27
C TYR A 51 -3.27 -35.26 -17.55
N TYR A 52 -2.82 -34.00 -17.55
CA TYR A 52 -2.96 -33.11 -18.70
C TYR A 52 -2.17 -33.56 -19.94
N ASP A 53 -1.06 -34.27 -19.77
CA ASP A 53 -0.30 -34.85 -20.87
C ASP A 53 -0.95 -36.14 -21.42
N ASP A 54 -1.67 -36.88 -20.56
CA ASP A 54 -2.26 -38.20 -20.84
C ASP A 54 -3.79 -38.18 -20.79
N VAL A 55 -4.39 -37.13 -21.37
CA VAL A 55 -5.85 -36.88 -21.33
C VAL A 55 -6.63 -38.11 -21.78
N ARG A 56 -6.21 -38.75 -22.87
CA ARG A 56 -6.95 -39.85 -23.51
C ARG A 56 -7.15 -41.05 -22.59
N ASP A 57 -6.20 -41.32 -21.71
CA ASP A 57 -6.21 -42.48 -20.83
C ASP A 57 -7.05 -42.25 -19.56
N HIS A 58 -7.32 -40.99 -19.22
CA HIS A 58 -8.02 -40.58 -18.00
C HIS A 58 -9.40 -39.95 -18.27
N LEU A 59 -9.89 -39.99 -19.51
CA LEU A 59 -11.24 -39.53 -19.84
C LEU A 59 -12.30 -40.34 -19.10
N GLY A 60 -13.26 -39.65 -18.49
CA GLY A 60 -14.38 -40.26 -17.77
C GLY A 60 -13.99 -40.91 -16.43
N GLN A 61 -12.72 -40.82 -16.02
CA GLN A 61 -12.29 -41.26 -14.71
C GLN A 61 -12.52 -40.16 -13.66
N PRO A 62 -12.80 -40.51 -12.39
CA PRO A 62 -12.85 -39.53 -11.32
C PRO A 62 -11.53 -38.77 -11.18
N ALA A 63 -11.60 -37.46 -10.97
CA ALA A 63 -10.42 -36.65 -10.71
C ALA A 63 -10.02 -36.78 -9.23
N PRO A 64 -8.73 -37.00 -8.90
CA PRO A 64 -8.29 -37.04 -7.50
C PRO A 64 -8.59 -35.72 -6.78
N ALA A 65 -9.15 -35.80 -5.57
CA ALA A 65 -9.40 -34.63 -4.73
C ALA A 65 -8.10 -33.92 -4.34
N GLY A 66 -8.17 -32.60 -4.14
CA GLY A 66 -7.02 -31.80 -3.70
C GLY A 66 -6.11 -31.28 -4.83
N TYR A 67 -6.30 -31.74 -6.07
CA TYR A 67 -5.58 -31.22 -7.25
C TYR A 67 -6.51 -30.47 -8.22
N PRO A 68 -6.05 -29.40 -8.89
CA PRO A 68 -6.86 -28.67 -9.88
C PRO A 68 -7.35 -29.54 -11.03
N VAL A 69 -8.43 -29.11 -11.67
CA VAL A 69 -8.90 -29.65 -12.96
C VAL A 69 -8.64 -28.66 -14.08
N VAL A 70 -8.40 -29.17 -15.28
CA VAL A 70 -8.12 -28.36 -16.48
C VAL A 70 -9.17 -28.64 -17.55
N CYS A 71 -9.66 -27.56 -18.16
CA CYS A 71 -10.54 -27.61 -19.31
C CYS A 71 -9.70 -27.59 -20.59
N VAL A 72 -9.78 -28.67 -21.36
CA VAL A 72 -9.01 -28.89 -22.58
C VAL A 72 -9.92 -28.62 -23.77
N PRO A 73 -9.83 -27.46 -24.43
CA PRO A 73 -10.64 -27.15 -25.60
C PRO A 73 -10.18 -27.96 -26.83
N PRO A 74 -11.02 -28.10 -27.88
CA PRO A 74 -10.69 -28.87 -29.09
C PRO A 74 -9.40 -28.47 -29.82
N CYS A 75 -8.97 -27.22 -29.68
CA CYS A 75 -7.76 -26.68 -30.29
C CYS A 75 -6.52 -26.77 -29.41
N ASP A 76 -6.62 -27.39 -28.24
CA ASP A 76 -5.48 -27.76 -27.42
C ASP A 76 -4.80 -29.03 -27.99
N PRO A 77 -3.48 -29.07 -28.12
CA PRO A 77 -2.76 -30.26 -28.61
C PRO A 77 -3.04 -31.55 -27.83
N HIS A 78 -3.36 -31.45 -26.54
CA HIS A 78 -3.66 -32.60 -25.68
C HIS A 78 -5.10 -33.10 -25.85
N HIS A 79 -5.95 -32.37 -26.57
CA HIS A 79 -7.32 -32.79 -26.80
C HIS A 79 -7.36 -34.08 -27.67
N PRO A 80 -8.15 -35.11 -27.30
CA PRO A 80 -8.24 -36.37 -28.05
C PRO A 80 -8.64 -36.20 -29.52
N GLY A 81 -9.47 -35.19 -29.80
CA GLY A 81 -9.89 -34.81 -31.16
C GLY A 81 -8.94 -33.86 -31.88
N PHE A 82 -7.82 -33.45 -31.28
CA PHE A 82 -6.92 -32.46 -31.90
C PHE A 82 -6.36 -32.94 -33.23
N ALA A 83 -6.06 -34.24 -33.38
CA ALA A 83 -5.54 -34.79 -34.64
C ALA A 83 -6.49 -34.59 -35.83
N THR A 84 -7.81 -34.58 -35.59
CA THR A 84 -8.82 -34.38 -36.64
C THR A 84 -9.21 -32.92 -36.83
N LEU A 85 -9.13 -32.09 -35.78
CA LEU A 85 -9.57 -30.69 -35.78
C LEU A 85 -8.44 -29.66 -35.87
N GLY A 86 -7.19 -30.05 -35.59
CA GLY A 86 -6.05 -29.15 -35.41
C GLY A 86 -5.68 -28.36 -36.67
N ALA A 87 -6.00 -28.89 -37.86
CA ALA A 87 -5.85 -28.16 -39.13
C ALA A 87 -6.80 -26.96 -39.22
N SER A 88 -8.04 -27.10 -38.70
CA SER A 88 -9.03 -26.02 -38.65
C SER A 88 -8.70 -24.98 -37.57
N CYS A 89 -8.01 -25.38 -36.51
CA CYS A 89 -7.56 -24.48 -35.44
C CYS A 89 -6.53 -23.45 -35.93
N LYS A 90 -5.76 -23.75 -36.98
CA LYS A 90 -4.81 -22.82 -37.63
C LYS A 90 -5.49 -21.83 -38.60
N GLY A 91 -6.76 -22.04 -38.95
CA GLY A 91 -7.51 -21.20 -39.88
C GLY A 91 -8.00 -19.87 -39.30
N SER A 92 -7.96 -19.70 -37.97
CA SER A 92 -8.50 -18.52 -37.27
C SER A 92 -7.48 -17.38 -37.04
N THR A 93 -6.23 -17.55 -37.51
CA THR A 93 -5.12 -16.56 -37.39
C THR A 93 -5.00 -15.61 -38.58
N ARG A 94 -6.04 -15.45 -39.42
CA ARG A 94 -6.11 -14.33 -40.36
C ARG A 94 -6.77 -13.14 -39.64
N SER A 95 -5.93 -12.19 -39.22
CA SER A 95 -6.25 -10.85 -38.66
C SER A 95 -7.03 -10.79 -37.33
N GLY A 96 -6.37 -11.11 -36.21
CA GLY A 96 -6.82 -10.75 -34.85
C GLY A 96 -6.10 -11.55 -33.76
N PRO A 97 -6.04 -11.09 -32.49
CA PRO A 97 -5.53 -11.88 -31.37
C PRO A 97 -6.28 -13.23 -31.31
N PRO A 98 -5.66 -14.32 -30.81
CA PRO A 98 -6.26 -15.66 -30.81
C PRO A 98 -7.70 -15.59 -30.32
N SER A 99 -8.62 -16.32 -30.95
CA SER A 99 -10.02 -16.47 -30.52
C SER A 99 -10.07 -16.55 -28.99
N SER A 100 -10.52 -15.48 -28.33
CA SER A 100 -10.49 -15.44 -26.87
C SER A 100 -11.56 -16.39 -26.38
N LEU A 101 -11.14 -17.57 -25.96
CA LEU A 101 -12.02 -18.53 -25.31
C LEU A 101 -12.32 -18.00 -23.92
N LEU A 102 -13.60 -17.87 -23.60
CA LEU A 102 -14.06 -17.63 -22.25
C LEU A 102 -14.38 -18.99 -21.62
N TYR A 103 -13.76 -19.26 -20.48
CA TYR A 103 -14.01 -20.45 -19.69
C TYR A 103 -14.99 -20.11 -18.58
N THR A 104 -15.98 -20.94 -18.36
CA THR A 104 -16.84 -20.89 -17.18
C THR A 104 -16.98 -22.30 -16.61
N TRP A 105 -17.23 -22.38 -15.30
CA TRP A 105 -17.29 -23.64 -14.58
C TRP A 105 -18.62 -23.74 -13.84
N GLU A 106 -19.15 -24.95 -13.80
CA GLU A 106 -20.30 -25.30 -12.98
C GLU A 106 -19.96 -26.51 -12.12
N ALA A 107 -20.47 -26.50 -10.89
CA ALA A 107 -20.34 -27.61 -9.97
C ALA A 107 -21.71 -27.98 -9.41
N ALA A 108 -21.84 -29.25 -9.05
CA ALA A 108 -23.03 -29.81 -8.43
C ALA A 108 -22.62 -30.69 -7.26
N ALA A 109 -23.41 -30.62 -6.18
CA ALA A 109 -23.46 -31.68 -5.18
C ALA A 109 -24.49 -32.73 -5.64
N THR A 110 -24.27 -33.98 -5.26
CA THR A 110 -25.31 -35.01 -5.42
C THR A 110 -26.24 -34.90 -4.21
N ASP A 111 -27.51 -34.56 -4.42
CA ASP A 111 -28.49 -34.52 -3.34
C ASP A 111 -28.79 -35.94 -2.81
N ASP A 112 -29.37 -36.03 -1.60
CA ASP A 112 -29.78 -37.30 -1.00
C ASP A 112 -30.78 -38.09 -1.88
N ASP A 113 -31.55 -37.40 -2.73
CA ASP A 113 -32.50 -37.98 -3.70
C ASP A 113 -31.84 -38.36 -5.05
N GLY A 114 -30.52 -38.19 -5.16
CA GLY A 114 -29.75 -38.48 -6.38
C GLY A 114 -29.93 -37.44 -7.49
N SER A 115 -30.65 -36.34 -7.26
CA SER A 115 -30.71 -35.21 -8.18
C SER A 115 -29.39 -34.45 -8.22
N VAL A 116 -28.96 -34.08 -9.42
CA VAL A 116 -27.73 -33.29 -9.65
C VAL A 116 -28.14 -31.96 -10.27
N THR A 117 -28.02 -30.88 -9.49
CA THR A 117 -28.29 -29.51 -9.97
C THR A 117 -26.96 -28.78 -10.12
N PHE A 118 -26.62 -28.41 -11.35
CA PHE A 118 -25.41 -27.63 -11.63
C PHE A 118 -25.62 -26.16 -11.29
N GLU A 119 -24.69 -25.62 -10.52
CA GLU A 119 -24.63 -24.21 -10.13
C GLU A 119 -23.36 -23.57 -10.70
N PRO A 120 -23.43 -22.32 -11.21
CA PRO A 120 -22.27 -21.63 -11.76
C PRO A 120 -21.28 -21.20 -10.67
N ILE A 121 -20.01 -21.54 -10.85
CA ILE A 121 -18.92 -21.03 -10.03
C ILE A 121 -18.60 -19.61 -10.50
N SER A 122 -19.25 -18.62 -9.87
CA SER A 122 -19.18 -17.22 -10.27
C SER A 122 -18.25 -16.35 -9.41
N ARG A 123 -17.88 -16.83 -8.21
CA ARG A 123 -17.11 -16.05 -7.23
C ARG A 123 -15.61 -16.34 -7.33
N GLU A 124 -14.85 -15.33 -7.72
CA GLU A 124 -13.38 -15.34 -7.68
C GLU A 124 -12.86 -15.33 -6.25
N THR A 125 -11.65 -15.85 -6.04
CA THR A 125 -10.93 -15.70 -4.76
C THR A 125 -9.78 -14.70 -4.93
N PRO A 126 -9.13 -14.24 -3.84
CA PRO A 126 -7.93 -13.41 -3.95
C PRO A 126 -6.78 -14.06 -4.73
N PHE A 127 -6.85 -15.38 -4.95
CA PHE A 127 -5.76 -16.18 -5.53
C PHE A 127 -6.09 -16.75 -6.90
N ALA A 128 -7.36 -16.97 -7.22
CA ALA A 128 -7.77 -17.65 -8.46
C ALA A 128 -9.01 -16.99 -9.07
N ALA A 129 -8.96 -16.79 -10.39
CA ALA A 129 -10.09 -16.35 -11.18
C ALA A 129 -10.90 -17.55 -11.67
N VAL A 130 -12.23 -17.40 -11.72
CA VAL A 130 -13.13 -18.47 -12.20
C VAL A 130 -13.17 -18.57 -13.73
N GLN A 131 -12.79 -17.50 -14.44
CA GLN A 131 -12.84 -17.44 -15.90
C GLN A 131 -11.58 -18.01 -16.59
N HIS A 132 -10.91 -18.93 -15.91
CA HIS A 132 -9.61 -19.47 -16.31
C HIS A 132 -9.73 -20.92 -16.78
N ARG A 133 -8.81 -21.35 -17.66
CA ARG A 133 -8.81 -22.73 -18.21
C ARG A 133 -8.54 -23.81 -17.17
N VAL A 134 -7.93 -23.44 -16.04
CA VAL A 134 -7.73 -24.31 -14.88
C VAL A 134 -8.63 -23.82 -13.76
N LEU A 135 -9.38 -24.74 -13.15
CA LEU A 135 -10.11 -24.50 -11.91
C LEU A 135 -9.27 -25.04 -10.75
N ASP A 136 -8.72 -24.13 -9.96
CA ASP A 136 -7.89 -24.46 -8.80
C ASP A 136 -8.65 -25.27 -7.74
N SER A 137 -7.94 -26.12 -7.00
CA SER A 137 -8.55 -27.15 -6.12
C SER A 137 -9.41 -26.60 -4.99
N MET A 138 -9.29 -25.31 -4.65
CA MET A 138 -10.09 -24.64 -3.62
C MET A 138 -11.60 -24.60 -3.90
N TYR A 139 -12.03 -24.91 -5.13
CA TYR A 139 -13.43 -24.97 -5.52
C TYR A 139 -14.04 -26.38 -5.47
N LEU A 140 -13.22 -27.42 -5.28
CA LEU A 140 -13.56 -28.80 -5.61
C LEU A 140 -13.74 -29.68 -4.38
N SER A 141 -14.94 -29.70 -3.79
CA SER A 141 -15.23 -30.61 -2.68
C SER A 141 -15.25 -32.08 -3.14
N SER A 142 -14.80 -32.98 -2.28
CA SER A 142 -14.86 -34.43 -2.53
C SER A 142 -16.31 -34.87 -2.80
N GLY A 143 -16.54 -35.65 -3.86
CA GLY A 143 -17.85 -36.11 -4.29
C GLY A 143 -18.66 -35.11 -5.13
N SER A 144 -18.18 -33.88 -5.29
CA SER A 144 -18.80 -32.91 -6.21
C SER A 144 -18.56 -33.31 -7.67
N THR A 145 -19.48 -32.92 -8.53
CA THR A 145 -19.36 -33.09 -9.98
C THR A 145 -19.14 -31.73 -10.62
N VAL A 146 -18.15 -31.62 -11.49
CA VAL A 146 -17.74 -30.38 -12.14
C VAL A 146 -17.77 -30.53 -13.65
N ARG A 147 -18.17 -29.46 -14.36
CA ARG A 147 -18.05 -29.38 -15.82
C ARG A 147 -17.53 -28.02 -16.26
N CYS A 148 -16.86 -28.01 -17.40
CA CYS A 148 -16.38 -26.80 -18.05
C CYS A 148 -17.30 -26.41 -19.19
N ILE A 149 -17.46 -25.10 -19.38
CA ILE A 149 -18.15 -24.49 -20.50
C ILE A 149 -17.15 -23.58 -21.21
N VAL A 150 -17.04 -23.76 -22.52
CA VAL A 150 -16.17 -22.94 -23.37
C VAL A 150 -17.04 -22.14 -24.33
N GLN A 151 -16.82 -20.83 -24.34
CA GLN A 151 -17.52 -19.88 -25.21
C GLN A 151 -16.53 -19.14 -26.12
N GLU A 152 -16.84 -19.08 -27.41
CA GLU A 152 -16.11 -18.25 -28.36
C GLU A 152 -16.66 -16.83 -28.36
N THR A 153 -15.78 -15.83 -28.26
CA THR A 153 -16.13 -14.40 -28.19
C THR A 153 -16.27 -13.71 -29.54
N ARG A 154 -16.03 -14.43 -30.66
CA ARG A 154 -15.92 -13.82 -32.00
C ARG A 154 -17.26 -13.65 -32.75
N ASP A 155 -18.35 -14.26 -32.31
CA ASP A 155 -19.60 -14.22 -33.06
C ASP A 155 -20.57 -13.15 -32.55
N ALA A 156 -20.79 -12.13 -33.39
CA ALA A 156 -21.78 -11.05 -33.19
C ALA A 156 -23.25 -11.53 -33.25
N PHE A 157 -23.48 -12.81 -33.54
CA PHE A 157 -24.80 -13.44 -33.62
C PHE A 157 -24.82 -14.76 -32.85
N GLY A 158 -24.92 -14.66 -31.52
CA GLY A 158 -25.13 -15.80 -30.64
C GLY A 158 -23.84 -16.42 -30.12
N HIS A 159 -23.66 -16.38 -28.80
CA HIS A 159 -22.56 -17.05 -28.12
C HIS A 159 -22.71 -18.57 -28.25
N ARG A 160 -21.90 -19.22 -29.09
CA ARG A 160 -21.87 -20.69 -29.14
C ARG A 160 -21.12 -21.21 -27.91
N GLN A 161 -21.87 -21.77 -26.97
CA GLN A 161 -21.34 -22.42 -25.78
C GLN A 161 -21.24 -23.92 -26.01
N THR A 162 -20.12 -24.52 -25.58
CA THR A 162 -19.90 -25.97 -25.61
C THR A 162 -19.61 -26.46 -24.20
N PHE A 163 -20.24 -27.57 -23.84
CA PHE A 163 -20.20 -28.14 -22.49
C PHE A 163 -19.32 -29.39 -22.52
N SER A 164 -18.48 -29.57 -21.51
CA SER A 164 -17.80 -30.84 -21.30
C SER A 164 -18.75 -31.87 -20.70
N ASP A 165 -18.39 -33.14 -20.84
CA ASP A 165 -18.95 -34.17 -19.96
C ASP A 165 -18.56 -33.85 -18.50
N PRO A 166 -19.46 -34.08 -17.52
CA PRO A 166 -19.15 -33.82 -16.13
C PRO A 166 -18.14 -34.83 -15.57
N VAL A 167 -17.26 -34.35 -14.69
CA VAL A 167 -16.24 -35.16 -14.00
C VAL A 167 -16.51 -35.14 -12.50
N VAL A 168 -16.48 -36.30 -11.87
CA VAL A 168 -16.63 -36.45 -10.42
C VAL A 168 -15.29 -36.25 -9.73
N ILE A 169 -15.27 -35.45 -8.67
CA ILE A 169 -14.14 -35.35 -7.76
C ILE A 169 -14.19 -36.54 -6.81
N SER A 170 -13.15 -37.39 -6.86
CA SER A 170 -13.11 -38.64 -6.11
C SER A 170 -13.19 -38.41 -4.60
N SER A 171 -13.94 -39.25 -3.91
CA SER A 171 -14.05 -39.24 -2.44
C SER A 171 -13.11 -40.24 -1.76
N SER A 172 -12.59 -41.21 -2.52
CA SER A 172 -11.63 -42.22 -2.07
C SER A 172 -10.19 -41.88 -2.46
N GLU A 173 -10.00 -41.21 -3.59
CA GLU A 173 -8.69 -40.82 -4.12
C GLU A 173 -8.50 -39.32 -3.93
N GLY A 174 -7.50 -38.93 -3.14
CA GLY A 174 -7.15 -37.54 -2.93
C GLY A 174 -5.67 -37.40 -2.66
N ILE A 175 -5.12 -36.19 -2.86
CA ILE A 175 -3.71 -35.93 -2.57
C ILE A 175 -3.47 -36.01 -1.06
N CYS A 176 -4.37 -35.43 -0.27
CA CYS A 176 -4.26 -35.37 1.18
C CYS A 176 -5.44 -36.09 1.84
N VAL A 177 -5.45 -37.42 1.71
CA VAL A 177 -6.46 -38.27 2.36
C VAL A 177 -6.34 -38.11 3.88
N GLY A 178 -7.39 -37.57 4.49
CA GLY A 178 -7.39 -37.17 5.89
C GLY A 178 -7.08 -38.32 6.84
N ASP A 179 -5.84 -38.39 7.32
CA ASP A 179 -5.52 -39.28 8.43
C ASP A 179 -6.28 -38.79 9.66
N LYS A 180 -7.01 -39.69 10.32
CA LYS A 180 -7.86 -39.45 11.50
C LYS A 180 -7.01 -39.16 12.75
N GLN A 181 -6.02 -38.29 12.64
CA GLN A 181 -5.20 -37.88 13.75
C GLN A 181 -5.77 -36.61 14.36
N GLN A 182 -6.27 -36.80 15.58
CA GLN A 182 -6.68 -35.80 16.55
C GLN A 182 -5.44 -35.01 16.99
N GLY A 183 -5.05 -34.02 16.19
CA GLY A 183 -3.91 -33.13 16.44
C GLY A 183 -4.29 -31.66 16.23
N GLN A 184 -3.42 -30.73 16.61
CA GLN A 184 -3.64 -29.30 16.32
C GLN A 184 -3.55 -29.06 14.80
N ASP A 185 -4.66 -28.70 14.16
CA ASP A 185 -4.73 -28.43 12.70
C ASP A 185 -3.94 -27.18 12.26
N VAL A 186 -3.61 -26.30 13.22
CA VAL A 186 -2.86 -25.06 13.01
C VAL A 186 -1.83 -24.90 14.13
N THR A 187 -0.58 -24.63 13.75
CA THR A 187 0.52 -24.30 14.65
C THR A 187 1.18 -23.03 14.15
N ALA A 188 1.48 -22.10 15.07
CA ALA A 188 2.13 -20.85 14.72
C ALA A 188 3.23 -20.52 15.73
N THR A 189 4.36 -20.05 15.23
CA THR A 189 5.51 -19.65 16.04
C THR A 189 5.90 -18.21 15.73
N MET A 190 6.44 -17.52 16.74
CA MET A 190 6.95 -16.16 16.63
C MET A 190 8.36 -16.13 17.20
N GLU A 191 9.33 -15.73 16.40
CA GLU A 191 10.75 -15.78 16.73
C GLU A 191 11.40 -14.41 16.50
N TYR A 192 12.30 -14.02 17.41
CA TYR A 192 13.10 -12.82 17.24
C TYR A 192 14.32 -13.10 16.36
N LEU A 193 14.50 -12.33 15.29
CA LEU A 193 15.69 -12.43 14.46
C LEU A 193 16.82 -11.58 15.07
N ASN A 194 17.62 -12.22 15.92
CA ASN A 194 18.86 -11.64 16.46
C ASN A 194 19.90 -11.56 15.34
N GLY A 195 20.11 -10.34 14.84
CA GLY A 195 21.03 -10.09 13.74
C GLY A 195 22.48 -10.45 14.04
N THR A 196 22.89 -11.67 13.69
CA THR A 196 24.29 -12.12 13.74
C THR A 196 24.65 -12.78 12.41
N GLY A 197 24.82 -11.95 11.39
CA GLY A 197 25.21 -12.39 10.04
C GLY A 197 25.17 -11.23 9.02
N PRO A 198 25.81 -11.37 7.84
CA PRO A 198 25.84 -10.32 6.82
C PRO A 198 24.45 -10.01 6.18
N THR A 199 23.45 -10.87 6.40
CA THR A 199 22.03 -10.70 6.00
C THR A 199 21.09 -10.40 7.18
N ALA A 200 21.65 -10.12 8.36
CA ALA A 200 20.92 -9.85 9.58
C ALA A 200 19.96 -8.65 9.45
N GLN A 201 18.68 -8.87 9.77
CA GLN A 201 17.67 -7.83 9.91
C GLN A 201 17.35 -7.62 11.40
N PRO A 202 18.15 -6.81 12.13
CA PRO A 202 17.94 -6.58 13.55
C PRO A 202 16.56 -5.96 13.82
N GLY A 203 15.90 -6.35 14.92
CA GLY A 203 14.62 -5.77 15.34
C GLY A 203 13.39 -6.31 14.59
N ARG A 204 13.50 -7.48 13.95
CA ARG A 204 12.40 -8.13 13.23
C ARG A 204 11.94 -9.42 13.87
N LEU A 205 10.64 -9.67 13.74
CA LEU A 205 9.94 -10.87 14.15
C LEU A 205 9.70 -11.73 12.92
N ARG A 206 10.08 -13.00 13.00
CA ARG A 206 9.67 -14.02 12.05
C ARG A 206 8.46 -14.76 12.60
N ILE A 207 7.38 -14.77 11.84
CA ILE A 207 6.16 -15.49 12.17
C ILE A 207 6.01 -16.61 11.15
N THR A 208 5.92 -17.85 11.63
CA THR A 208 5.71 -19.03 10.78
C THR A 208 4.39 -19.66 11.17
N VAL A 209 3.53 -19.92 10.19
CA VAL A 209 2.21 -20.52 10.39
C VAL A 209 2.13 -21.79 9.55
N HIS A 210 1.92 -22.90 10.23
CA HIS A 210 1.72 -24.21 9.65
C HIS A 210 0.25 -24.60 9.75
N ILE A 211 -0.36 -24.96 8.61
CA ILE A 211 -1.78 -25.34 8.53
C ILE A 211 -1.85 -26.67 7.79
N ARG A 212 -2.51 -27.67 8.37
CA ARG A 212 -2.75 -28.94 7.68
C ARG A 212 -3.61 -28.69 6.44
N HIS A 213 -3.12 -29.12 5.27
CA HIS A 213 -3.91 -29.06 4.05
C HIS A 213 -5.07 -30.05 4.15
N ARG A 214 -6.25 -29.53 3.87
CA ARG A 214 -7.43 -30.32 3.57
C ARG A 214 -7.83 -29.94 2.17
N ASP A 215 -8.20 -30.93 1.38
CA ASP A 215 -8.74 -30.69 0.05
C ASP A 215 -9.88 -29.66 0.12
N PHE A 216 -10.11 -28.90 -0.95
CA PHE A 216 -11.16 -27.85 -1.07
C PHE A 216 -11.14 -26.69 -0.05
N MET A 217 -10.23 -26.67 0.93
CA MET A 217 -10.15 -25.58 1.91
C MET A 217 -9.06 -24.57 1.51
N LEU A 218 -9.46 -23.30 1.43
CA LEU A 218 -8.58 -22.17 1.19
C LEU A 218 -8.14 -21.54 2.52
N PRO A 219 -6.85 -21.63 2.90
CA PRO A 219 -6.35 -21.00 4.11
C PRO A 219 -6.12 -19.49 3.92
N LEU A 220 -6.76 -18.69 4.76
CA LEU A 220 -6.56 -17.25 4.89
C LEU A 220 -5.89 -16.98 6.24
N VAL A 221 -4.79 -16.25 6.22
CA VAL A 221 -4.00 -15.92 7.42
C VAL A 221 -3.91 -14.41 7.52
N SER A 222 -4.28 -13.85 8.67
CA SER A 222 -4.28 -12.40 8.91
C SER A 222 -4.00 -12.10 10.37
N THR A 223 -3.34 -10.97 10.66
CA THR A 223 -3.25 -10.47 12.05
C THR A 223 -4.45 -9.63 12.47
N HIS A 224 -5.35 -9.32 11.53
CA HIS A 224 -6.62 -8.64 11.76
C HIS A 224 -7.80 -9.58 11.55
N PRO A 225 -8.92 -9.39 12.29
CA PRO A 225 -10.12 -10.20 12.09
C PRO A 225 -10.64 -10.06 10.67
N LEU A 226 -10.98 -11.19 10.03
CA LEU A 226 -11.48 -11.20 8.66
C LEU A 226 -13.01 -11.13 8.66
N PRO A 227 -13.62 -10.42 7.68
CA PRO A 227 -15.05 -10.59 7.42
C PRO A 227 -15.31 -12.01 6.87
N SER A 228 -16.58 -12.36 6.66
CA SER A 228 -16.92 -13.66 6.05
C SER A 228 -16.22 -13.82 4.70
N ALA A 229 -15.82 -15.05 4.36
CA ALA A 229 -15.16 -15.35 3.08
C ALA A 229 -15.99 -14.83 1.89
N GLU A 230 -17.32 -15.00 1.95
CA GLU A 230 -18.26 -14.49 0.96
C GLU A 230 -18.14 -12.96 0.74
N GLN A 231 -18.04 -12.20 1.83
CA GLN A 231 -17.92 -10.73 1.76
C GLN A 231 -16.51 -10.31 1.32
N LEU A 232 -15.48 -11.02 1.77
CA LEU A 232 -14.08 -10.70 1.48
C LEU A 232 -13.78 -10.87 -0.02
N PHE A 233 -14.25 -11.95 -0.64
CA PHE A 233 -13.88 -12.33 -2.00
C PHE A 233 -14.42 -11.37 -3.06
N GLY A 234 -15.58 -10.76 -2.83
CA GLY A 234 -16.14 -9.73 -3.71
C GLY A 234 -15.64 -8.30 -3.45
N ASN A 235 -14.87 -8.07 -2.37
CA ASN A 235 -14.53 -6.72 -1.92
C ASN A 235 -13.00 -6.49 -1.94
N VAL A 236 -12.50 -6.00 -3.07
CA VAL A 236 -11.09 -5.65 -3.28
C VAL A 236 -10.58 -4.63 -2.25
N VAL A 237 -11.42 -3.70 -1.80
CA VAL A 237 -11.03 -2.72 -0.78
C VAL A 237 -10.79 -3.41 0.57
N SER A 238 -11.69 -4.32 0.96
CA SER A 238 -11.51 -5.13 2.17
C SER A 238 -10.25 -5.98 2.08
N GLN A 239 -9.98 -6.61 0.93
CA GLN A 239 -8.75 -7.39 0.71
C GLN A 239 -7.49 -6.54 0.90
N LYS A 240 -7.47 -5.30 0.37
CA LYS A 240 -6.32 -4.38 0.50
C LYS A 240 -6.09 -3.87 1.92
N GLN A 241 -7.12 -3.82 2.77
CA GLN A 241 -6.98 -3.39 4.17
C GLN A 241 -6.21 -4.41 5.03
N HIS A 242 -6.19 -5.69 4.63
CA HIS A 242 -5.48 -6.75 5.35
C HIS A 242 -4.00 -6.82 4.96
N VAL A 243 -3.22 -5.76 5.25
CA VAL A 243 -1.80 -5.67 4.86
C VAL A 243 -0.94 -6.80 5.45
N CYS A 244 -1.16 -7.15 6.73
CA CYS A 244 -0.46 -8.22 7.42
C CYS A 244 -1.21 -9.55 7.26
N SER A 245 -1.40 -9.98 6.01
CA SER A 245 -2.12 -11.20 5.66
C SER A 245 -1.52 -11.90 4.43
N ASN A 246 -2.04 -13.07 4.06
CA ASN A 246 -1.77 -13.69 2.77
C ASN A 246 -2.73 -13.23 1.66
N ILE A 247 -3.72 -12.36 1.95
CA ILE A 247 -4.76 -11.90 1.02
C ILE A 247 -4.33 -10.66 0.24
N ALA A 248 -3.62 -9.73 0.89
CA ALA A 248 -3.21 -8.48 0.26
C ALA A 248 -2.23 -8.77 -0.89
N GLY A 249 -2.61 -8.36 -2.11
CA GLY A 249 -1.81 -8.56 -3.30
C GLY A 249 -0.40 -7.99 -3.15
N ARG A 250 0.59 -8.69 -3.73
CA ARG A 250 1.98 -8.22 -3.80
C ARG A 250 2.03 -6.83 -4.43
N GLY A 251 2.46 -5.83 -3.65
CA GLY A 251 3.12 -4.65 -4.23
C GLY A 251 2.62 -3.26 -3.84
N ASP A 252 1.48 -3.08 -3.16
CA ASP A 252 0.91 -1.72 -3.06
C ASP A 252 1.38 -0.87 -1.84
N HIS A 253 2.07 -1.46 -0.85
CA HIS A 253 2.28 -0.77 0.44
C HIS A 253 3.70 -0.79 1.02
N GLY A 254 4.77 -1.01 0.23
CA GLY A 254 6.16 -0.99 0.76
C GLY A 254 6.48 -2.00 1.89
N LEU A 255 5.49 -2.79 2.30
CA LEU A 255 5.46 -3.76 3.39
C LEU A 255 5.35 -5.19 2.85
N ALA A 256 5.96 -5.46 1.70
CA ALA A 256 5.99 -6.79 1.09
C ALA A 256 6.53 -7.89 2.04
N PHE A 257 7.29 -7.49 3.07
CA PHE A 257 7.83 -8.38 4.10
C PHE A 257 6.79 -8.82 5.15
N ALA A 258 5.69 -8.07 5.31
CA ALA A 258 4.60 -8.38 6.23
C ALA A 258 3.46 -9.19 5.57
N ALA A 259 3.52 -9.38 4.26
CA ALA A 259 2.67 -10.33 3.58
C ALA A 259 3.09 -11.74 4.01
N PHE A 260 2.14 -12.57 4.43
CA PHE A 260 2.35 -13.98 4.80
C PHE A 260 2.64 -14.86 3.55
N MET A 261 3.29 -14.29 2.56
CA MET A 261 3.57 -14.85 1.24
C MET A 261 5.00 -14.45 0.87
N LYS A 262 5.92 -15.43 0.79
CA LYS A 262 7.34 -15.14 0.48
C LYS A 262 7.49 -14.51 -0.91
N SER A 263 8.47 -13.62 -1.06
CA SER A 263 8.99 -13.24 -2.39
C SER A 263 9.70 -14.45 -3.00
N ALA A 264 9.53 -14.69 -4.30
CA ALA A 264 9.97 -15.89 -5.02
C ALA A 264 11.51 -15.95 -5.24
N THR A 265 12.31 -15.70 -4.21
CA THR A 265 13.78 -15.72 -4.26
C THR A 265 14.39 -16.87 -3.46
N GLY A 266 13.63 -17.94 -3.23
CA GLY A 266 14.15 -19.14 -2.58
C GLY A 266 13.06 -20.16 -2.30
N ALA A 267 12.50 -20.74 -3.36
CA ALA A 267 11.76 -21.99 -3.24
C ALA A 267 12.77 -23.09 -2.87
N SER A 268 13.06 -23.23 -1.58
CA SER A 268 13.62 -24.46 -1.02
C SER A 268 12.47 -25.32 -0.52
N GLY A 269 11.53 -25.63 -1.40
CA GLY A 269 10.61 -26.74 -1.19
C GLY A 269 11.40 -28.01 -1.43
N THR A 270 11.69 -28.76 -0.39
CA THR A 270 12.46 -30.02 -0.46
C THR A 270 11.60 -31.21 -0.93
N GLY A 271 10.46 -30.96 -1.55
CA GLY A 271 9.50 -31.97 -2.02
C GLY A 271 9.49 -32.07 -3.55
N GLU A 272 9.12 -33.23 -4.08
CA GLU A 272 8.96 -33.41 -5.52
C GLU A 272 7.77 -32.58 -6.01
N GLU A 273 8.03 -31.68 -6.96
CA GLU A 273 6.98 -30.83 -7.50
C GLU A 273 6.03 -31.64 -8.39
N ARG A 274 4.72 -31.56 -8.11
CA ARG A 274 3.70 -32.26 -8.91
C ARG A 274 3.56 -31.59 -10.30
N PRO A 275 3.09 -32.32 -11.33
CA PRO A 275 2.96 -31.80 -12.69
C PRO A 275 2.20 -30.46 -12.75
N TYR A 276 2.82 -29.43 -13.32
CA TYR A 276 2.27 -28.08 -13.46
C TYR A 276 1.94 -27.34 -12.16
N GLN A 277 2.44 -27.78 -11.00
CA GLN A 277 2.14 -27.14 -9.72
C GLN A 277 2.58 -25.66 -9.67
N SER A 278 3.78 -25.32 -10.15
CA SER A 278 4.27 -23.93 -10.24
C SER A 278 4.22 -23.31 -11.64
N ASP A 279 3.59 -23.98 -12.61
CA ASP A 279 3.55 -23.50 -13.99
C ASP A 279 2.53 -22.35 -14.17
N SER A 280 3.06 -21.13 -14.29
CA SER A 280 2.26 -19.91 -14.52
C SER A 280 1.81 -19.70 -15.97
N THR A 281 2.24 -20.56 -16.90
CA THR A 281 1.71 -20.56 -18.27
C THR A 281 0.38 -21.31 -18.35
N ILE A 282 0.19 -22.30 -17.49
CA ILE A 282 -1.05 -23.08 -17.39
C ILE A 282 -1.99 -22.57 -16.32
N ARG A 283 -1.45 -22.16 -15.16
CA ARG A 283 -2.20 -21.69 -13.99
C ARG A 283 -2.11 -20.17 -13.84
N GLY A 284 -3.04 -19.58 -13.09
CA GLY A 284 -2.97 -18.16 -12.72
C GLY A 284 -1.75 -17.86 -11.85
N SER A 285 -1.09 -16.71 -12.07
CA SER A 285 0.11 -16.32 -11.32
C SER A 285 -0.13 -16.18 -9.81
N SER A 286 -1.30 -15.66 -9.42
CA SER A 286 -1.72 -15.58 -8.01
C SER A 286 -1.93 -16.96 -7.38
N ALA A 287 -2.50 -17.91 -8.13
CA ALA A 287 -2.71 -19.28 -7.67
C ALA A 287 -1.35 -19.97 -7.48
N VAL A 288 -0.46 -19.90 -8.47
CA VAL A 288 0.92 -20.39 -8.35
C VAL A 288 1.61 -19.80 -7.12
N SER A 289 1.48 -18.49 -6.87
CA SER A 289 2.08 -17.85 -5.69
C SER A 289 1.53 -18.39 -4.38
N LEU A 290 0.24 -18.76 -4.32
CA LEU A 290 -0.37 -19.40 -3.15
C LEU A 290 0.20 -20.81 -2.98
N TYR A 291 0.08 -21.65 -4.01
CA TYR A 291 0.44 -23.08 -3.95
C TYR A 291 1.94 -23.34 -3.79
N GLN A 292 2.81 -22.33 -3.99
CA GLN A 292 4.22 -22.39 -3.57
C GLN A 292 4.42 -22.61 -2.06
N HIS A 293 3.40 -22.29 -1.26
CA HIS A 293 3.41 -22.48 0.19
C HIS A 293 2.78 -23.81 0.61
N LEU A 294 2.36 -24.65 -0.34
CA LEU A 294 1.78 -25.96 -0.09
C LEU A 294 2.78 -27.07 -0.42
N ASP A 295 3.11 -27.87 0.58
CA ASP A 295 3.76 -29.15 0.40
C ASP A 295 2.69 -30.24 0.35
N LEU A 296 2.47 -30.82 -0.84
CA LEU A 296 1.46 -31.84 -1.07
C LEU A 296 1.88 -33.22 -0.55
N ASP A 297 3.18 -33.50 -0.43
CA ASP A 297 3.66 -34.77 0.11
C ASP A 297 3.53 -34.80 1.64
N ARG A 298 3.68 -33.63 2.29
CA ARG A 298 3.47 -33.46 3.73
C ARG A 298 2.06 -33.00 4.09
N CYS A 299 1.23 -32.67 3.11
CA CYS A 299 -0.09 -32.08 3.30
C CYS A 299 -0.07 -30.88 4.25
N LEU A 300 0.87 -29.96 4.04
CA LEU A 300 1.16 -28.87 4.96
C LEU A 300 1.33 -27.54 4.22
N TRP A 301 0.50 -26.57 4.57
CA TRP A 301 0.73 -25.17 4.24
C TRP A 301 1.75 -24.56 5.19
N THR A 302 2.69 -23.80 4.65
CA THR A 302 3.68 -23.04 5.42
C THR A 302 3.71 -21.60 4.97
N PHE A 303 3.14 -20.71 5.78
CA PHE A 303 3.18 -19.27 5.55
C PHE A 303 4.22 -18.63 6.47
N GLU A 304 5.01 -17.69 5.95
CA GLU A 304 6.03 -16.98 6.73
C GLU A 304 5.91 -15.47 6.46
N ALA A 305 6.00 -14.69 7.53
CA ALA A 305 6.09 -13.23 7.47
C ALA A 305 7.26 -12.74 8.32
N VAL A 306 7.96 -11.70 7.83
CA VAL A 306 9.07 -11.06 8.56
C VAL A 306 8.72 -9.59 8.79
N ILE A 307 8.29 -9.29 10.01
CA ILE A 307 7.69 -8.00 10.37
C ILE A 307 8.61 -7.28 11.36
N SER A 308 8.82 -5.97 11.20
CA SER A 308 9.55 -5.22 12.23
C SER A 308 8.71 -5.11 13.51
N LEU A 309 9.34 -5.03 14.68
CA LEU A 309 8.58 -4.87 15.93
C LEU A 309 7.70 -3.60 15.91
N LYS A 310 8.19 -2.53 15.26
CA LYS A 310 7.42 -1.29 15.05
C LYS A 310 6.17 -1.53 14.22
N ASP A 311 6.28 -2.22 13.09
CA ASP A 311 5.15 -2.46 12.19
C ASP A 311 4.17 -3.48 12.78
N ALA A 312 4.68 -4.44 13.56
CA ALA A 312 3.86 -5.40 14.29
C ALA A 312 2.87 -4.67 15.21
N VAL A 313 3.33 -3.66 15.95
CA VAL A 313 2.49 -2.85 16.86
C VAL A 313 1.68 -1.79 16.10
N GLY A 314 2.32 -1.05 15.19
CA GLY A 314 1.71 0.12 14.55
C GLY A 314 0.72 -0.21 13.43
N ILE A 315 0.85 -1.37 12.77
CA ILE A 315 0.09 -1.72 11.56
C ILE A 315 -0.62 -3.08 11.74
N CYS A 316 0.08 -4.08 12.26
CA CYS A 316 -0.45 -5.45 12.33
C CYS A 316 -1.29 -5.73 13.58
N GLY A 317 -1.61 -4.73 14.40
CA GLY A 317 -2.49 -4.89 15.57
C GLY A 317 -1.84 -5.58 16.78
N GLY A 318 -0.52 -5.67 16.80
CA GLY A 318 0.24 -6.17 17.94
C GLY A 318 0.30 -5.17 19.10
N ALA A 319 0.65 -5.68 20.28
CA ALA A 319 0.80 -4.88 21.49
C ALA A 319 2.07 -5.29 22.25
N LEU A 320 2.69 -4.33 22.94
CA LEU A 320 3.76 -4.60 23.90
C LEU A 320 3.18 -4.58 25.30
N LEU A 321 3.52 -5.58 26.12
CA LEU A 321 3.22 -5.58 27.55
C LEU A 321 4.48 -5.32 28.36
N ASP A 322 4.32 -4.45 29.33
CA ASP A 322 5.39 -3.89 30.15
C ASP A 322 5.85 -4.83 31.29
N ASP A 323 7.17 -4.95 31.37
CA ASP A 323 8.07 -5.12 32.51
C ASP A 323 7.60 -5.93 33.74
N PHE A 324 7.93 -7.22 33.78
CA PHE A 324 8.27 -7.87 35.06
C PHE A 324 9.78 -7.89 35.25
N LYS A 325 10.21 -7.54 36.46
CA LYS A 325 11.61 -7.61 36.86
C LYS A 325 11.85 -8.96 37.53
N GLU A 326 12.72 -9.77 36.94
CA GLU A 326 13.19 -10.97 37.61
C GLU A 326 14.04 -10.55 38.81
N PRO A 327 13.76 -11.04 40.04
CA PRO A 327 14.41 -10.58 41.26
C PRO A 327 15.94 -10.71 41.23
N GLU A 328 16.46 -11.73 40.55
CA GLU A 328 17.87 -12.12 40.62
C GLU A 328 18.74 -11.57 39.47
N SER A 329 18.20 -11.31 38.27
CA SER A 329 19.05 -11.06 37.09
C SER A 329 19.21 -9.59 36.66
N HIS A 330 18.58 -8.61 37.34
CA HIS A 330 18.54 -7.19 36.94
C HIS A 330 18.09 -6.93 35.48
N ARG A 331 17.62 -7.96 34.77
CA ARG A 331 17.10 -7.88 33.40
C ARG A 331 15.61 -7.55 33.46
N ARG A 332 15.17 -6.74 32.50
CA ARG A 332 13.75 -6.46 32.28
C ARG A 332 13.27 -7.28 31.11
N PHE A 333 12.01 -7.69 31.15
CA PHE A 333 11.38 -8.45 30.08
C PHE A 333 10.19 -7.66 29.54
N VAL A 334 10.15 -7.49 28.23
CA VAL A 334 8.96 -7.00 27.52
C VAL A 334 8.41 -8.14 26.67
N THR A 335 7.09 -8.27 26.67
CA THR A 335 6.40 -9.31 25.89
C THR A 335 5.66 -8.66 24.74
N ALA A 336 6.04 -9.01 23.51
CA ALA A 336 5.28 -8.68 22.31
C ALA A 336 4.14 -9.68 22.14
N ARG A 337 2.92 -9.18 21.97
CA ARG A 337 1.73 -9.95 21.60
C ARG A 337 1.29 -9.61 20.21
N LEU A 338 1.00 -10.63 19.40
CA LEU A 338 0.45 -10.45 18.06
C LEU A 338 -0.77 -11.36 17.88
N PRO A 339 -1.96 -10.80 17.59
CA PRO A 339 -3.11 -11.61 17.23
C PRO A 339 -2.90 -12.29 15.87
N LEU A 340 -3.39 -13.52 15.75
CA LEU A 340 -3.38 -14.31 14.53
C LEU A 340 -4.75 -14.94 14.31
N TYR A 341 -5.30 -14.70 13.13
CA TYR A 341 -6.56 -15.22 12.64
C TYR A 341 -6.26 -16.15 11.47
N VAL A 342 -6.62 -17.42 11.60
CA VAL A 342 -6.54 -18.42 10.54
C VAL A 342 -7.94 -18.84 10.17
N THR A 343 -8.36 -18.49 8.95
CA THR A 343 -9.69 -18.75 8.42
C THR A 343 -9.61 -19.73 7.27
N LEU A 344 -10.24 -20.89 7.42
CA LEU A 344 -10.36 -21.90 6.37
C LEU A 344 -11.67 -21.67 5.63
N ALA A 345 -11.60 -21.13 4.42
CA ALA A 345 -12.75 -20.89 3.56
C ALA A 345 -13.02 -22.09 2.63
N PHE A 346 -14.28 -22.43 2.39
CA PHE A 346 -14.67 -23.50 1.48
C PHE A 346 -16.02 -23.21 0.82
N PRO A 347 -16.24 -23.67 -0.42
CA PRO A 347 -17.51 -23.51 -1.11
C PRO A 347 -18.55 -24.50 -0.57
N VAL A 348 -19.82 -24.09 -0.62
CA VAL A 348 -20.99 -24.94 -0.34
C VAL A 348 -21.92 -24.88 -1.54
N PHE A 349 -22.33 -26.04 -2.03
CA PHE A 349 -23.23 -26.23 -3.17
C PHE A 349 -24.55 -26.87 -2.71
N GLY A 350 -25.67 -26.62 -3.39
CA GLY A 350 -26.92 -27.37 -3.18
C GLY A 350 -27.72 -27.04 -1.92
N THR A 351 -27.65 -25.81 -1.40
CA THR A 351 -28.46 -25.46 -0.21
C THR A 351 -29.94 -25.25 -0.56
N ALA A 352 -30.85 -25.82 0.25
CA ALA A 352 -32.32 -25.72 0.12
C ALA A 352 -32.92 -24.29 0.16
N LEU A 353 -32.09 -23.25 0.28
CA LEU A 353 -32.48 -21.84 0.30
C LEU A 353 -32.32 -21.21 -1.09
N GLY A 354 -33.12 -21.65 -2.08
CA GLY A 354 -33.61 -20.89 -3.26
C GLY A 354 -32.67 -20.07 -4.18
N ASP A 355 -31.42 -19.81 -3.82
CA ASP A 355 -30.47 -18.97 -4.54
C ASP A 355 -29.46 -19.87 -5.26
N ALA A 356 -29.51 -19.86 -6.59
CA ALA A 356 -28.80 -20.79 -7.47
C ALA A 356 -27.29 -20.53 -7.64
N ALA A 357 -26.59 -20.06 -6.59
CA ALA A 357 -25.16 -19.77 -6.66
C ALA A 357 -24.40 -20.31 -5.44
N PRO A 358 -23.19 -20.89 -5.65
CA PRO A 358 -22.37 -21.43 -4.56
C PRO A 358 -21.96 -20.34 -3.60
N ARG A 359 -22.10 -20.62 -2.30
CA ARG A 359 -21.76 -19.68 -1.22
C ARG A 359 -20.48 -20.11 -0.54
N TRP A 360 -19.65 -19.13 -0.20
CA TRP A 360 -18.46 -19.36 0.60
C TRP A 360 -18.78 -19.35 2.09
N THR A 361 -18.40 -20.42 2.76
CA THR A 361 -18.43 -20.54 4.22
C THR A 361 -17.00 -20.60 4.75
N SER A 362 -16.81 -20.33 6.04
CA SER A 362 -15.49 -20.38 6.64
C SER A 362 -15.51 -20.75 8.12
N VAL A 363 -14.45 -21.43 8.57
CA VAL A 363 -14.18 -21.65 10.00
C VAL A 363 -12.94 -20.86 10.39
N GLU A 364 -13.05 -20.05 11.44
CA GLU A 364 -11.97 -19.19 11.93
C GLU A 364 -11.40 -19.74 13.25
N ARG A 365 -10.07 -19.76 13.35
CA ARG A 365 -9.34 -19.99 14.59
C ARG A 365 -8.55 -18.74 14.96
N ARG A 366 -8.73 -18.30 16.20
CA ARG A 366 -8.01 -17.16 16.78
C ARG A 366 -6.90 -17.67 17.68
N SER A 367 -5.75 -17.02 17.62
CA SER A 367 -4.61 -17.32 18.48
C SER A 367 -3.87 -16.04 18.80
N GLN A 368 -3.16 -16.03 19.92
CA GLN A 368 -2.36 -14.90 20.35
C GLN A 368 -0.92 -15.38 20.49
N LEU A 369 -0.05 -14.89 19.61
CA LEU A 369 1.37 -15.18 19.65
C LEU A 369 2.03 -14.28 20.69
N GLU A 370 2.90 -14.85 21.50
CA GLU A 370 3.63 -14.12 22.54
C GLU A 370 5.13 -14.40 22.43
N LEU A 371 5.94 -13.36 22.57
CA LEU A 371 7.39 -13.46 22.59
C LEU A 371 7.95 -12.48 23.61
N SER A 372 8.68 -13.00 24.60
CA SER A 372 9.32 -12.19 25.64
C SER A 372 10.80 -12.00 25.34
N PHE A 373 11.26 -10.75 25.36
CA PHE A 373 12.67 -10.40 25.18
C PHE A 373 13.25 -9.79 26.45
N ALA A 374 14.40 -10.31 26.87
CA ALA A 374 15.17 -9.78 27.98
C ALA A 374 16.08 -8.64 27.50
N TYR A 375 16.05 -7.49 28.18
CA TYR A 375 16.94 -6.38 27.89
C TYR A 375 17.65 -5.86 29.15
N GLY A 376 18.86 -5.35 28.94
CA GLY A 376 19.63 -4.68 29.98
C GLY A 376 19.17 -3.21 30.13
N PRO A 377 19.33 -2.61 31.32
CA PRO A 377 18.86 -1.25 31.62
C PRO A 377 19.43 -0.12 30.74
N ALA A 378 20.38 -0.41 29.84
CA ALA A 378 20.98 0.56 28.92
C ALA A 378 20.51 0.43 27.45
N MET A 379 19.76 -0.63 27.10
CA MET A 379 19.45 -0.98 25.69
C MET A 379 18.08 -0.52 25.21
N TRP A 380 17.18 -0.11 26.12
CA TRP A 380 15.88 0.48 25.80
C TRP A 380 15.67 1.72 26.67
N SER A 381 15.62 2.89 26.03
CA SER A 381 15.12 4.13 26.64
C SER A 381 13.72 4.39 26.08
N GLU A 382 12.79 3.48 26.32
CA GLU A 382 11.37 3.87 26.32
C GLU A 382 10.98 4.10 27.76
N ARG A 383 10.64 5.35 28.01
CA ARG A 383 10.39 5.91 29.31
C ARG A 383 9.07 5.32 29.84
N PRO A 384 9.02 4.88 31.11
CA PRO A 384 7.76 4.46 31.72
C PRO A 384 6.78 5.63 31.74
N LEU A 385 5.52 5.37 31.37
CA LEU A 385 4.39 6.24 31.67
C LEU A 385 4.37 6.47 33.19
N GLY A 386 4.64 7.71 33.63
CA GLY A 386 4.46 8.10 35.03
C GLY A 386 5.50 9.04 35.61
N THR A 387 6.61 9.31 34.92
CA THR A 387 7.51 10.43 35.29
C THR A 387 7.66 11.35 34.09
N ARG A 388 7.38 12.65 34.28
CA ARG A 388 7.43 13.68 33.22
C ARG A 388 8.77 13.60 32.49
N ALA A 389 8.72 12.92 31.36
CA ALA A 389 9.78 12.79 30.39
C ALA A 389 10.19 14.20 29.94
N THR A 390 11.41 14.61 30.29
CA THR A 390 11.92 15.90 29.81
C THR A 390 11.95 15.88 28.28
N PRO A 391 11.22 16.78 27.60
CA PRO A 391 11.18 16.83 26.14
C PRO A 391 12.61 17.10 25.63
N LYS A 392 12.99 16.48 24.52
CA LYS A 392 14.29 16.72 23.88
C LYS A 392 14.05 17.22 22.47
N ALA A 393 14.95 18.07 21.97
CA ALA A 393 14.97 18.46 20.57
C ALA A 393 16.43 18.60 20.12
N LYS A 394 16.65 18.61 18.81
CA LYS A 394 17.95 18.93 18.20
C LYS A 394 17.81 20.23 17.43
N VAL A 395 18.84 21.07 17.48
CA VAL A 395 18.89 22.33 16.71
C VAL A 395 20.20 22.36 15.93
N SER A 396 20.12 22.83 14.69
CA SER A 396 21.26 23.01 13.82
C SER A 396 21.17 24.36 13.12
N VAL A 397 22.32 25.01 12.89
CA VAL A 397 22.39 26.26 12.13
C VAL A 397 22.39 25.91 10.65
N THR A 398 21.43 26.42 9.89
CA THR A 398 21.36 26.18 8.44
C THR A 398 21.99 27.31 7.64
N ARG A 399 21.89 28.55 8.12
CA ARG A 399 22.45 29.71 7.43
C ARG A 399 22.75 30.84 8.40
N VAL A 400 23.94 31.42 8.28
CA VAL A 400 24.30 32.68 8.94
C VAL A 400 24.54 33.72 7.85
N SER A 401 23.97 34.90 8.00
CA SER A 401 24.10 35.99 7.02
C SER A 401 24.09 37.34 7.71
N LEU A 402 24.83 38.29 7.15
CA LEU A 402 24.83 39.69 7.59
C LEU A 402 24.01 40.51 6.60
N ALA A 403 23.01 41.24 7.08
CA ALA A 403 22.25 42.19 6.27
C ALA A 403 23.08 43.45 5.98
N ARG A 404 22.66 44.22 4.96
CA ARG A 404 23.39 45.44 4.52
C ARG A 404 23.47 46.53 5.60
N ASP A 405 22.55 46.52 6.55
CA ASP A 405 22.51 47.40 7.72
C ASP A 405 23.40 46.92 8.88
N GLY A 406 24.15 45.83 8.67
CA GLY A 406 25.06 45.25 9.65
C GLY A 406 24.38 44.36 10.69
N ARG A 407 23.08 44.04 10.56
CA ARG A 407 22.38 43.10 11.45
C ARG A 407 22.65 41.65 11.07
N LEU A 408 22.82 40.78 12.07
CA LEU A 408 23.00 39.35 11.88
C LEU A 408 21.64 38.66 11.72
N SER A 409 21.52 37.80 10.73
CA SER A 409 20.40 36.87 10.56
C SER A 409 20.90 35.43 10.57
N VAL A 410 20.41 34.65 11.54
CA VAL A 410 20.71 33.23 11.72
C VAL A 410 19.45 32.43 11.45
N HIS A 411 19.52 31.45 10.54
CA HIS A 411 18.47 30.47 10.31
C HIS A 411 18.82 29.18 11.02
N LEU A 412 17.84 28.63 11.73
CA LEU A 412 18.00 27.46 12.59
C LEU A 412 16.96 26.43 12.19
N LEU A 413 17.40 25.18 12.00
CA LEU A 413 16.51 24.04 11.82
C LEU A 413 16.47 23.25 13.12
N SER A 414 15.29 23.16 13.73
CA SER A 414 15.05 22.31 14.90
C SER A 414 14.27 21.07 14.51
N LYS A 415 14.55 19.95 15.18
CA LYS A 415 13.76 18.72 15.12
C LYS A 415 13.29 18.34 16.52
N ALA A 416 11.97 18.33 16.74
CA ALA A 416 11.39 17.84 17.98
C ALA A 416 11.64 16.32 18.08
N LEU A 417 11.97 15.83 19.28
CA LEU A 417 12.08 14.39 19.57
C LEU A 417 11.00 13.98 20.58
N PHE A 418 9.83 14.61 20.48
CA PHE A 418 8.63 14.36 21.27
C PHE A 418 7.39 14.60 20.40
N HIS A 419 6.25 14.06 20.84
CA HIS A 419 4.96 14.29 20.20
C HIS A 419 4.43 15.69 20.55
N GLY A 420 4.47 16.61 19.59
CA GLY A 420 4.17 18.03 19.76
C GLY A 420 5.05 18.91 18.89
N MET A 421 5.27 20.16 19.28
CA MET A 421 6.17 21.08 18.58
C MET A 421 6.83 22.08 19.52
N LEU A 422 7.78 22.86 19.02
CA LEU A 422 8.41 23.96 19.76
C LEU A 422 7.67 25.27 19.44
N ALA A 423 7.49 26.10 20.46
CA ALA A 423 6.77 27.37 20.39
C ALA A 423 7.60 28.53 20.98
N LEU A 424 7.25 29.76 20.59
CA LEU A 424 7.88 30.98 21.10
C LEU A 424 7.21 31.45 22.38
N ASN A 425 5.89 31.37 22.46
CA ASN A 425 5.11 31.76 23.63
C ASN A 425 4.02 30.73 23.89
N HIS A 426 3.45 30.78 25.09
CA HIS A 426 2.29 29.98 25.43
C HIS A 426 1.25 30.91 26.04
N THR A 427 0.01 30.86 25.55
CA THR A 427 -1.03 31.83 25.92
C THR A 427 -1.41 31.73 27.41
N ILE A 428 -1.34 30.53 27.99
CA ILE A 428 -1.67 30.25 29.39
C ILE A 428 -0.49 30.56 30.37
N LYS A 429 0.77 30.37 29.94
CA LYS A 429 1.97 30.58 30.79
C LYS A 429 2.75 31.80 30.30
N LYS A 430 2.27 33.00 30.65
CA LYS A 430 2.84 34.29 30.19
C LYS A 430 4.33 34.51 30.54
N HIS A 431 4.88 33.77 31.50
CA HIS A 431 6.27 33.90 31.97
C HIS A 431 7.29 33.05 31.19
N VAL A 432 6.84 32.13 30.32
CA VAL A 432 7.72 31.21 29.60
C VAL A 432 7.77 31.62 28.12
N ARG A 433 8.93 32.09 27.65
CA ARG A 433 9.12 32.53 26.26
C ARG A 433 10.45 32.02 25.69
N GLY A 434 10.42 31.65 24.43
CA GLY A 434 11.63 31.36 23.66
C GLY A 434 12.41 32.65 23.39
N ARG A 435 13.74 32.53 23.40
CA ARG A 435 14.66 33.66 23.18
C ARG A 435 15.94 33.16 22.54
N PHE A 436 16.65 34.05 21.86
CA PHE A 436 17.99 33.78 21.36
C PHE A 436 18.90 34.86 21.93
N LEU A 437 19.94 34.47 22.68
CA LEU A 437 20.80 35.39 23.43
C LEU A 437 22.27 35.08 23.15
N LYS A 438 23.15 36.09 23.25
CA LYS A 438 24.60 35.87 23.25
C LYS A 438 25.08 35.60 24.67
N THR A 439 25.83 34.52 24.90
CA THR A 439 26.16 34.00 26.25
C THR A 439 27.24 34.83 26.98
N ALA A 440 28.07 35.59 26.25
CA ALA A 440 29.35 36.10 26.77
C ALA A 440 29.41 37.62 27.04
N SER A 441 28.33 38.38 26.92
CA SER A 441 28.34 39.82 27.19
C SER A 441 27.21 40.20 28.14
N GLY A 442 27.54 40.88 29.23
CA GLY A 442 26.58 41.42 30.21
C GLY A 442 25.53 42.37 29.59
N ASP A 443 25.72 42.75 28.33
CA ASP A 443 24.69 43.27 27.45
C ASP A 443 24.19 42.13 26.56
N SER A 444 23.07 41.53 26.95
CA SER A 444 22.46 40.41 26.23
C SER A 444 21.88 40.95 24.92
N GLY A 445 22.66 40.87 23.85
CA GLY A 445 22.24 41.35 22.53
C GLY A 445 20.87 40.78 22.20
N ARG A 446 19.87 41.66 22.04
CA ARG A 446 18.49 41.26 21.77
C ARG A 446 18.37 40.76 20.34
N TYR A 447 17.78 39.58 20.20
CA TYR A 447 17.44 39.01 18.91
C TYR A 447 15.92 38.84 18.81
N SER A 448 15.36 39.21 17.66
CA SER A 448 14.00 38.87 17.29
C SER A 448 13.99 37.46 16.70
N LEU A 449 13.31 36.52 17.37
CA LEU A 449 13.18 35.13 16.96
C LEU A 449 11.79 34.89 16.37
N THR A 450 11.71 34.38 15.15
CA THR A 450 10.45 34.08 14.45
C THR A 450 10.44 32.66 13.88
N LEU A 451 9.27 32.02 13.90
CA LEU A 451 9.02 30.76 13.20
C LEU A 451 8.71 31.07 11.73
N LEU A 452 9.51 30.54 10.80
CA LEU A 452 9.28 30.71 9.36
C LEU A 452 8.41 29.60 8.78
N TRP A 453 8.61 28.36 9.25
CA TRP A 453 7.93 27.19 8.72
C TRP A 453 7.95 26.05 9.74
N ALA A 454 6.89 25.22 9.74
CA ALA A 454 6.79 24.00 10.52
C ALA A 454 6.18 22.89 9.66
N GLU A 455 6.69 21.67 9.83
CA GLU A 455 6.13 20.47 9.23
C GLU A 455 4.71 20.20 9.75
N PRO A 456 3.73 19.83 8.89
CA PRO A 456 2.34 19.67 9.28
C PRO A 456 2.06 18.36 10.04
N SER A 457 2.76 18.13 11.16
CA SER A 457 2.67 16.93 12.00
C SER A 457 3.04 17.25 13.46
N PHE A 458 2.52 16.48 14.41
CA PHE A 458 3.01 16.45 15.80
C PHE A 458 4.01 15.33 16.06
N ASP A 459 4.19 14.40 15.13
CA ASP A 459 5.16 13.30 15.26
C ASP A 459 6.56 13.79 14.89
N ALA A 460 7.28 14.33 15.88
CA ALA A 460 8.67 14.78 15.75
C ALA A 460 8.93 15.78 14.59
N PRO A 461 8.14 16.87 14.46
CA PRO A 461 8.22 17.78 13.33
C PRO A 461 9.53 18.54 13.25
N SER A 462 9.91 18.87 12.02
CA SER A 462 10.98 19.83 11.72
C SER A 462 10.44 21.26 11.66
N GLN A 463 11.16 22.23 12.24
CA GLN A 463 10.77 23.64 12.26
C GLN A 463 11.94 24.55 11.89
N LEU A 464 11.68 25.54 11.03
CA LEU A 464 12.64 26.52 10.57
C LEU A 464 12.42 27.85 11.28
N TRP A 465 13.46 28.34 11.93
CA TRP A 465 13.45 29.58 12.72
C TRP A 465 14.40 30.60 12.13
N LYS A 466 14.11 31.88 12.38
CA LYS A 466 14.98 33.00 12.03
C LYS A 466 15.21 33.87 13.25
N ALA A 467 16.46 34.00 13.66
CA ALA A 467 16.90 34.96 14.67
C ALA A 467 17.57 36.15 13.97
N VAL A 468 17.12 37.38 14.28
CA VAL A 468 17.68 38.62 13.72
C VAL A 468 18.12 39.54 14.86
N SER A 469 19.36 40.04 14.84
CA SER A 469 19.83 40.97 15.87
C SER A 469 19.09 42.31 15.78
N GLU A 470 18.64 42.88 16.89
CA GLU A 470 17.96 44.18 16.90
C GLU A 470 18.90 45.32 16.50
N HIS A 471 20.18 45.22 16.90
CA HIS A 471 21.23 46.20 16.62
C HIS A 471 22.43 45.57 15.89
N SER A 472 23.28 46.42 15.31
CA SER A 472 24.56 46.01 14.74
C SER A 472 25.63 45.90 15.84
N PHE A 473 26.29 44.74 15.97
CA PHE A 473 27.36 44.51 16.96
C PHE A 473 28.73 44.47 16.27
N LYS A 474 29.81 44.79 17.01
CA LYS A 474 31.19 44.74 16.47
C LYS A 474 31.71 43.32 16.25
N ASP A 475 31.22 42.36 17.02
CA ASP A 475 31.57 40.94 16.86
C ASP A 475 30.37 40.06 17.15
N TYR A 476 29.98 39.29 16.14
CA TYR A 476 28.90 38.30 16.20
C TYR A 476 29.41 36.90 16.55
N SER A 477 30.73 36.72 16.63
CA SER A 477 31.34 35.44 16.95
C SER A 477 31.11 35.10 18.42
N GLY A 478 30.80 33.83 18.66
CA GLY A 478 30.69 33.28 20.01
C GLY A 478 29.51 32.33 20.19
N LEU A 479 29.41 31.80 21.40
CA LEU A 479 28.32 30.95 21.84
C LEU A 479 27.04 31.80 22.04
N HIS A 480 25.93 31.31 21.50
CA HIS A 480 24.60 31.85 21.69
C HIS A 480 23.72 30.80 22.36
N GLU A 481 22.85 31.22 23.28
CA GLU A 481 21.87 30.35 23.93
C GLU A 481 20.50 30.55 23.26
N LEU A 482 19.96 29.49 22.66
CA LEU A 482 18.61 29.42 22.14
C LEU A 482 17.70 28.73 23.15
N GLU A 483 16.67 29.42 23.62
CA GLU A 483 15.58 28.83 24.39
C GLU A 483 14.35 28.64 23.51
N LEU A 484 13.78 27.43 23.49
CA LEU A 484 12.51 27.14 22.83
C LEU A 484 11.57 26.40 23.78
N VAL A 485 10.27 26.71 23.72
CA VAL A 485 9.28 26.15 24.64
C VAL A 485 8.68 24.88 24.03
N PRO A 486 8.85 23.70 24.66
CA PRO A 486 8.22 22.47 24.23
C PRO A 486 6.71 22.49 24.54
N CYS A 487 5.92 22.22 23.52
CA CYS A 487 4.47 22.28 23.49
C CYS A 487 3.97 20.89 23.08
N VAL A 488 3.61 20.08 24.09
CA VAL A 488 3.29 18.65 23.94
C VAL A 488 1.82 18.50 23.56
N ALA A 489 1.56 17.77 22.48
CA ALA A 489 0.21 17.48 22.00
C ALA A 489 -0.32 16.18 22.66
N ALA A 490 -1.64 16.03 22.78
CA ALA A 490 -2.23 14.77 23.18
C ALA A 490 -2.12 13.72 22.05
N PRO A 491 -2.09 12.40 22.35
CA PRO A 491 -1.94 11.36 21.34
C PRO A 491 -3.01 11.38 20.23
N THR A 492 -4.23 11.80 20.55
CA THR A 492 -5.37 11.86 19.62
C THR A 492 -5.64 13.26 19.06
N GLN A 493 -4.72 14.20 19.25
CA GLN A 493 -4.94 15.60 18.88
C GLN A 493 -4.65 15.87 17.41
N GLU A 494 -5.59 16.52 16.72
CA GLU A 494 -5.41 16.97 15.34
C GLU A 494 -4.39 18.10 15.22
N TYR A 495 -3.57 18.06 14.17
CA TYR A 495 -2.59 19.09 13.88
C TYR A 495 -3.24 20.46 13.62
N ARG A 496 -2.82 21.49 14.37
CA ARG A 496 -3.26 22.89 14.19
C ARG A 496 -2.13 23.87 14.46
N ILE A 497 -2.15 25.00 13.76
CA ILE A 497 -1.25 26.14 13.92
C ILE A 497 -2.11 27.38 14.21
N PRO A 498 -1.79 28.22 15.21
CA PRO A 498 -0.64 28.16 16.11
C PRO A 498 -0.82 27.11 17.22
N PRO A 499 0.25 26.45 17.68
CA PRO A 499 0.15 25.36 18.67
C PRO A 499 -0.06 25.83 20.11
N GLU A 500 0.16 27.12 20.36
CA GLU A 500 0.21 27.74 21.69
C GLU A 500 -1.10 27.70 22.45
N ASP A 501 -2.21 27.48 21.73
CA ASP A 501 -3.57 27.50 22.25
C ASP A 501 -4.11 26.10 22.61
N PHE A 502 -3.45 25.03 22.15
CA PHE A 502 -4.02 23.68 22.22
C PHE A 502 -3.07 22.64 22.83
N CYS A 503 -1.90 23.03 23.35
CA CYS A 503 -0.91 22.10 23.86
C CYS A 503 -0.63 22.25 25.36
N THR A 504 0.14 21.31 25.91
CA THR A 504 0.69 21.41 27.26
C THR A 504 2.14 21.93 27.20
N SER A 505 2.38 23.16 27.65
CA SER A 505 3.73 23.73 27.74
C SER A 505 4.54 23.21 28.93
N LEU A 506 5.79 22.82 28.65
CA LEU A 506 6.80 22.46 29.64
C LEU A 506 7.88 23.55 29.75
N GLU A 507 8.93 23.31 30.56
CA GLU A 507 10.04 24.26 30.73
C GLU A 507 10.85 24.45 29.45
N PRO A 508 11.40 25.66 29.19
CA PRO A 508 12.19 25.92 27.98
C PRO A 508 13.40 25.02 27.86
N LEU A 509 13.63 24.50 26.65
CA LEU A 509 14.84 23.80 26.30
C LEU A 509 15.90 24.79 25.85
N ARG A 510 17.10 24.66 26.40
CA ARG A 510 18.27 25.49 26.08
C ARG A 510 19.17 24.76 25.09
N PHE A 511 19.63 25.46 24.06
CA PHE A 511 20.55 24.95 23.06
C PHE A 511 21.71 25.93 22.88
N ASP A 512 22.93 25.41 22.97
CA ASP A 512 24.12 26.19 22.65
C ASP A 512 24.34 26.19 21.14
N VAL A 513 24.35 27.39 20.57
CA VAL A 513 24.49 27.65 19.15
C VAL A 513 25.78 28.45 18.93
N SER A 514 26.79 27.81 18.37
CA SER A 514 28.01 28.50 17.96
C SER A 514 27.76 29.27 16.66
N VAL A 515 27.88 30.59 16.71
CA VAL A 515 27.83 31.45 15.52
C VAL A 515 29.24 31.97 15.24
N SER A 516 29.70 31.79 14.02
CA SER A 516 30.97 32.30 13.53
C SER A 516 30.71 33.19 12.33
N ALA A 517 30.50 34.48 12.58
CA ALA A 517 30.35 35.49 11.54
C ALA A 517 31.42 36.56 11.76
N PRO A 518 32.65 36.36 11.24
CA PRO A 518 33.68 37.39 11.32
C PRO A 518 33.19 38.63 10.58
N GLN A 519 33.14 39.78 11.25
CA GLN A 519 33.09 41.03 10.52
C GLN A 519 34.43 41.18 9.77
N PRO A 520 34.42 41.60 8.50
CA PRO A 520 35.65 42.07 7.90
C PRO A 520 36.20 43.20 8.78
N ILE A 521 37.44 43.04 9.23
CA ILE A 521 38.19 44.05 9.95
C ILE A 521 37.96 45.37 9.22
N LYS A 522 37.48 46.38 9.94
CA LYS A 522 37.44 47.75 9.45
C LYS A 522 38.89 48.10 9.12
N ALA A 523 39.26 48.04 7.84
CA ALA A 523 40.56 48.48 7.39
C ALA A 523 40.70 49.94 7.83
N LEU A 524 41.60 50.17 8.77
CA LEU A 524 42.11 51.51 9.04
C LEU A 524 42.80 51.94 7.74
N ASN A 525 42.25 52.98 7.12
CA ASN A 525 42.82 53.77 6.04
C ASN A 525 43.10 53.02 4.72
N GLY A 526 42.16 53.19 3.80
CA GLY A 526 42.36 52.97 2.37
C GLY A 526 41.04 53.18 1.65
N ALA A 527 40.80 54.39 1.15
CA ALA A 527 39.64 54.68 0.32
C ALA A 527 39.60 53.71 -0.87
N VAL A 528 38.53 52.92 -0.98
CA VAL A 528 38.24 52.16 -2.20
C VAL A 528 36.95 52.71 -2.77
N TYR A 529 37.11 53.40 -3.89
CA TYR A 529 36.09 54.00 -4.72
C TYR A 529 35.25 52.90 -5.38
N ASN A 530 33.93 52.98 -5.32
CA ASN A 530 33.06 52.15 -6.15
C ASN A 530 32.73 52.92 -7.44
N MET A 531 33.37 52.56 -8.56
CA MET A 531 32.95 53.04 -9.87
C MET A 531 31.83 52.13 -10.38
N GLY A 532 30.58 52.47 -10.07
CA GLY A 532 29.42 51.89 -10.74
C GLY A 532 29.35 52.42 -12.17
N THR A 533 29.95 51.73 -13.13
CA THR A 533 29.81 52.03 -14.55
C THR A 533 28.81 51.06 -15.17
N GLU A 534 27.69 51.58 -15.68
CA GLU A 534 26.70 50.80 -16.41
C GLU A 534 27.07 50.76 -17.90
N PHE A 535 27.23 49.54 -18.43
CA PHE A 535 27.59 49.30 -19.82
C PHE A 535 26.38 48.82 -20.62
N GLN A 536 26.15 49.43 -21.78
CA GLN A 536 25.18 48.95 -22.75
C GLN A 536 25.89 48.19 -23.87
N LEU A 537 25.35 47.03 -24.23
CA LEU A 537 25.81 46.17 -25.32
C LEU A 537 24.95 46.42 -26.56
N LEU A 538 25.60 46.80 -27.66
CA LEU A 538 24.97 47.07 -28.95
C LEU A 538 25.44 46.05 -29.99
N SER A 539 24.51 45.60 -30.82
CA SER A 539 24.76 44.62 -31.89
C SER A 539 25.23 45.26 -33.19
N SER A 540 24.91 46.54 -33.43
CA SER A 540 25.34 47.28 -34.63
C SER A 540 26.49 48.25 -34.32
N LYS A 541 27.44 48.35 -35.26
CA LYS A 541 28.55 49.32 -35.19
C LYS A 541 28.08 50.74 -35.48
N GLU A 542 27.06 50.93 -36.31
CA GLU A 542 26.52 52.27 -36.59
C GLU A 542 25.78 52.85 -35.37
N GLU A 543 25.05 52.01 -34.61
CA GLU A 543 24.42 52.41 -33.33
C GLU A 543 25.45 52.73 -32.24
N PHE A 544 26.62 52.07 -32.27
CA PHE A 544 27.71 52.38 -31.35
C PHE A 544 28.40 53.70 -31.66
N LEU A 545 28.45 54.10 -32.93
CA LEU A 545 29.12 55.32 -33.41
C LEU A 545 28.20 56.55 -33.49
N SER A 546 26.90 56.41 -33.21
CA SER A 546 25.96 57.54 -33.18
C SER A 546 26.14 58.37 -31.91
N ASP A 547 25.86 59.69 -31.98
CA ASP A 547 25.94 60.56 -30.80
C ASP A 547 24.89 60.10 -29.77
N PRO A 548 25.29 59.73 -28.54
CA PRO A 548 24.39 59.21 -27.52
C PRO A 548 23.31 60.20 -27.04
N ARG A 549 23.34 61.46 -27.52
CA ARG A 549 22.34 62.49 -27.26
C ARG A 549 21.29 62.64 -28.36
N ASP A 550 21.46 62.00 -29.51
CA ASP A 550 20.55 62.13 -30.63
C ASP A 550 19.30 61.24 -30.42
N LEU A 551 18.29 61.82 -29.76
CA LEU A 551 17.03 61.20 -29.31
C LEU A 551 16.06 60.85 -30.45
N ARG A 552 16.54 60.46 -31.62
CA ARG A 552 15.69 60.15 -32.79
C ARG A 552 15.40 58.66 -32.97
N HIS A 553 16.09 57.79 -32.25
CA HIS A 553 15.69 56.40 -32.09
C HIS A 553 15.20 56.25 -30.66
N GLY A 554 13.92 56.56 -30.47
CA GLY A 554 13.20 56.19 -29.26
C GLY A 554 13.44 54.70 -29.02
N LEU A 555 14.15 54.38 -27.94
CA LEU A 555 14.17 53.03 -27.39
C LEU A 555 12.75 52.76 -26.93
N GLY A 556 11.98 52.22 -27.88
CA GLY A 556 10.73 51.54 -27.63
C GLY A 556 10.95 50.49 -26.55
N ASP A 557 9.91 50.39 -25.74
CA ASP A 557 9.58 49.39 -24.74
C ASP A 557 10.65 48.48 -24.14
N VAL A 558 10.50 48.37 -22.83
CA VAL A 558 11.02 47.35 -21.95
C VAL A 558 10.50 45.98 -22.41
N ASP A 559 11.09 45.33 -23.43
CA ASP A 559 11.06 43.84 -23.53
C ASP A 559 11.82 43.12 -24.68
N GLU A 560 12.73 43.74 -25.43
CA GLU A 560 13.57 42.94 -26.34
C GLU A 560 14.88 42.48 -25.68
N ARG A 561 14.86 41.34 -24.99
CA ARG A 561 16.07 40.58 -24.66
C ARG A 561 16.75 40.13 -25.97
N ARG A 562 17.69 40.93 -26.48
CA ARG A 562 18.51 40.53 -27.63
C ARG A 562 19.49 39.44 -27.22
N ILE A 563 19.37 38.27 -27.85
CA ILE A 563 20.19 37.08 -27.58
C ILE A 563 21.45 37.15 -28.44
N PHE A 564 22.63 37.08 -27.81
CA PHE A 564 23.91 37.03 -28.52
C PHE A 564 24.42 35.59 -28.58
N PHE A 565 24.80 35.11 -29.76
CA PHE A 565 25.36 33.79 -29.96
C PHE A 565 26.89 33.78 -29.84
N ARG A 566 27.46 32.61 -29.57
CA ARG A 566 28.91 32.46 -29.37
C ARG A 566 29.63 32.64 -30.71
N GLY A 567 30.49 33.66 -30.81
CA GLY A 567 31.22 34.03 -32.04
C GLY A 567 30.79 35.37 -32.64
N THR A 568 29.71 35.98 -32.14
CA THR A 568 29.24 37.29 -32.62
C THR A 568 30.05 38.43 -32.00
N ARG A 569 30.41 39.45 -32.80
CA ARG A 569 31.09 40.66 -32.31
C ARG A 569 30.06 41.63 -31.72
N ALA A 570 30.27 42.06 -30.48
CA ALA A 570 29.42 43.02 -29.77
C ALA A 570 30.21 44.29 -29.42
N PHE A 571 29.54 45.44 -29.41
CA PHE A 571 30.12 46.75 -29.09
C PHE A 571 29.60 47.24 -27.74
N VAL A 572 30.48 47.79 -26.90
CA VAL A 572 30.17 48.15 -25.50
C VAL A 572 30.39 49.63 -25.25
N CYS A 573 29.37 50.35 -24.76
CA CYS A 573 29.44 51.78 -24.44
C CYS A 573 29.04 52.05 -22.98
N SER A 574 29.72 52.98 -22.30
CA SER A 574 29.47 53.38 -20.90
C SER A 574 28.64 54.68 -20.85
N ARG A 575 27.52 54.69 -20.11
CA ARG A 575 26.53 55.79 -20.24
C ARG A 575 26.51 56.90 -19.17
N ARG A 576 27.20 56.81 -18.01
CA ARG A 576 27.43 57.96 -17.07
C ARG A 576 28.27 57.56 -15.84
N LEU A 577 29.11 58.49 -15.37
CA LEU A 577 29.88 58.37 -14.12
C LEU A 577 29.31 59.37 -13.09
N TYR A 578 28.76 58.90 -11.98
CA TYR A 578 28.27 59.78 -10.89
C TYR A 578 29.23 59.72 -9.71
N ILE A 579 29.82 60.87 -9.35
CA ILE A 579 30.58 61.03 -8.11
C ILE A 579 29.74 61.89 -7.18
N ARG A 580 29.16 61.29 -6.13
CA ARG A 580 28.47 62.03 -5.07
C ARG A 580 29.35 62.01 -3.82
N ILE A 581 29.94 63.16 -3.51
CA ILE A 581 30.70 63.39 -2.29
C ILE A 581 29.74 64.01 -1.29
N GLN A 582 29.45 63.34 -0.17
CA GLN A 582 28.90 64.00 1.02
C GLN A 582 29.59 63.45 2.28
N PRO A 583 29.87 64.33 3.26
CA PRO A 583 30.81 64.11 4.36
C PRO A 583 30.38 63.04 5.36
#